data_AF-A0A1M7AQ60-F1
#
_entry.id   AF-A0A1M7AQ60-F1
#
_cell.length_a   1.000
_cell.length_b   1.000
_cell.length_c   1.000
_cell.angle_alpha   90.00
_cell.angle_beta   90.00
_cell.angle_gamma   90.00
#
_symmetry.space_group_name_H-M   'P 1'
#
loop_
_entity.id
_entity.type
_entity.pdbx_description
1 polymer ?
#
loop_
_entity_poly.entity_id
_entity_poly.type
_entity_poly.pdbx_seq_one_letter_code
_entity_poly.pdbx_strand_id
1 'polypeptide(L)'
;MAILGMVLPALLPMVTDGVRGLFARFTGGAGGVPVNMAERLQLMKAETEKLRVLAELDRPAGEVSRWVADFRGAFRYIAILVIWAVTACAVLTGASELYTLPLIDLSAGTVSFLFGERFYLKLKG
;
A
#
# COMPACT_ATOMS: atom_id res chain seq x y z
N MET A 1 -34.94 -25.58 20.97
CA MET A 1 -34.57 -26.04 19.61
C MET A 1 -34.34 -24.84 18.67
N ALA A 2 -33.43 -23.92 19.01
CA ALA A 2 -33.24 -22.68 18.23
C ALA A 2 -31.76 -22.34 17.92
N ILE A 3 -30.78 -23.07 18.48
CA ILE A 3 -29.35 -22.77 18.28
C ILE A 3 -28.80 -23.58 17.10
N LEU A 4 -29.25 -24.83 16.90
CA LEU A 4 -28.81 -25.69 15.80
C LEU A 4 -29.21 -25.11 14.42
N GLY A 5 -30.38 -24.47 14.33
CA GLY A 5 -30.90 -23.89 13.08
C GLY A 5 -30.23 -22.58 12.65
N MET A 6 -29.55 -21.86 13.55
CA MET A 6 -28.80 -20.63 13.23
C MET A 6 -27.33 -20.90 12.92
N VAL A 7 -26.74 -21.93 13.54
CA VAL A 7 -25.32 -22.29 13.34
C VAL A 7 -25.08 -23.01 12.01
N LEU A 8 -26.02 -23.86 11.57
CA LEU A 8 -25.94 -24.57 10.28
C LEU A 8 -25.84 -23.65 9.06
N PRO A 9 -26.71 -22.62 8.87
CA PRO A 9 -26.58 -21.71 7.73
C PRO A 9 -25.37 -20.77 7.83
N ALA A 10 -24.88 -20.48 9.04
CA ALA A 10 -23.69 -19.66 9.25
C ALA A 10 -22.37 -20.39 8.91
N LEU A 11 -22.34 -21.72 9.00
CA LEU A 11 -21.19 -22.55 8.64
C LEU A 11 -21.10 -22.86 7.13
N LEU A 12 -22.21 -22.76 6.39
CA LEU A 12 -22.22 -22.97 4.95
C LEU A 12 -21.24 -22.07 4.19
N PRO A 13 -21.19 -20.73 4.39
CA PRO A 13 -20.21 -19.88 3.70
C PRO A 13 -18.77 -20.28 4.04
N MET A 14 -18.48 -20.60 5.31
CA MET A 14 -17.15 -21.04 5.75
C MET A 14 -16.71 -22.36 5.08
N VAL A 15 -17.62 -23.32 4.91
CA VAL A 15 -17.34 -24.60 4.25
C VAL A 15 -17.21 -24.40 2.74
N THR A 16 -18.05 -23.59 2.11
CA THR A 16 -17.94 -23.30 0.67
C THR A 16 -16.66 -22.55 0.34
N ASP A 17 -16.24 -21.63 1.20
CA ASP A 17 -14.98 -20.89 1.05
C ASP A 17 -13.77 -21.80 1.29
N GLY A 18 -13.84 -22.70 2.28
CA GLY A 18 -12.80 -23.70 2.54
C GLY A 18 -12.64 -24.71 1.39
N VAL A 19 -13.75 -25.20 0.84
CA VAL A 19 -13.77 -26.12 -0.32
C VAL A 19 -13.25 -25.41 -1.57
N ARG A 20 -13.67 -24.17 -1.83
CA ARG A 20 -13.16 -23.38 -2.95
C ARG A 20 -11.67 -23.06 -2.81
N GLY A 21 -11.19 -22.79 -1.61
CA GLY A 21 -9.76 -22.62 -1.31
C GLY A 21 -8.95 -23.89 -1.50
N LEU A 22 -9.50 -25.06 -1.13
CA LEU A 22 -8.85 -26.35 -1.35
C LEU A 22 -8.80 -26.73 -2.83
N PHE A 23 -9.89 -26.50 -3.56
CA PHE A 23 -9.93 -26.69 -5.01
C PHE A 23 -9.01 -25.72 -5.74
N ALA A 24 -8.95 -24.45 -5.36
CA ALA A 24 -8.01 -23.48 -5.95
C ALA A 24 -6.54 -23.89 -5.75
N ARG A 25 -6.22 -24.50 -4.60
CA ARG A 25 -4.89 -25.02 -4.29
C ARG A 25 -4.53 -26.28 -5.09
N PHE A 26 -5.50 -27.10 -5.45
CA PHE A 26 -5.29 -28.35 -6.20
C PHE A 26 -5.40 -28.19 -7.73
N THR A 27 -6.25 -27.29 -8.22
CA THR A 27 -6.46 -27.06 -9.67
C THR A 27 -5.57 -25.97 -10.25
N GLY A 28 -4.74 -25.31 -9.42
CA GLY A 28 -3.91 -24.18 -9.84
C GLY A 28 -4.72 -22.95 -10.29
N GLY A 29 -6.02 -22.91 -10.02
CA GLY A 29 -6.95 -21.91 -10.52
C GLY A 29 -7.19 -20.75 -9.55
N ALA A 30 -7.06 -19.53 -10.08
CA ALA A 30 -7.41 -18.21 -9.52
C ALA A 30 -6.51 -17.61 -8.42
N GLY A 31 -5.37 -18.22 -8.12
CA GLY A 31 -4.38 -17.65 -7.19
C GLY A 31 -3.02 -18.33 -7.30
N GLY A 32 -2.68 -18.82 -8.50
CA GLY A 32 -1.51 -19.63 -8.79
C GLY A 32 -0.23 -18.87 -8.53
N VAL A 33 0.20 -18.84 -7.27
CA VAL A 33 1.60 -18.57 -6.95
C VAL A 33 2.37 -19.71 -7.62
N PRO A 34 3.25 -19.46 -8.61
CA PRO A 34 3.73 -20.49 -9.49
C PRO A 34 4.35 -21.65 -8.70
N VAL A 35 3.95 -22.88 -9.00
CA VAL A 35 4.49 -24.08 -8.34
C VAL A 35 5.94 -24.34 -8.80
N ASN A 36 6.31 -23.79 -9.96
CA ASN A 36 7.64 -23.92 -10.52
C ASN A 36 8.51 -22.69 -10.20
N MET A 37 9.64 -22.90 -9.54
CA MET A 37 10.59 -21.84 -9.19
C MET A 37 11.08 -21.06 -10.42
N ALA A 38 11.17 -21.71 -11.58
CA ALA A 38 11.58 -21.08 -12.84
C ALA A 38 10.57 -20.01 -13.31
N GLU A 39 9.26 -20.29 -13.20
CA GLU A 39 8.20 -19.37 -13.60
C GLU A 39 8.09 -18.19 -12.62
N ARG A 40 8.28 -18.44 -11.30
CA ARG A 40 8.43 -17.36 -10.32
C ARG A 40 9.61 -16.45 -10.66
N LEU A 41 10.75 -17.03 -11.03
CA LEU A 41 11.94 -16.26 -11.36
C LEU A 41 11.73 -15.41 -12.62
N GLN A 42 11.04 -15.94 -13.63
CA GLN A 42 10.70 -15.20 -14.85
C GLN A 42 9.72 -14.06 -14.56
N LEU A 43 8.69 -14.28 -13.74
CA LEU A 43 7.76 -13.24 -13.31
C LEU A 43 8.48 -12.13 -12.50
N MET A 44 9.33 -12.51 -11.54
CA MET A 44 10.13 -11.53 -10.78
C MET A 44 11.07 -10.73 -11.69
N LYS A 45 11.69 -11.37 -12.68
CA LYS A 45 12.53 -10.68 -13.67
C LYS A 45 11.72 -9.71 -14.52
N ALA A 46 10.53 -10.09 -14.97
CA ALA A 46 9.64 -9.22 -15.73
C ALA A 46 9.18 -8.00 -14.91
N GLU A 47 8.84 -8.21 -13.62
CA GLU A 47 8.53 -7.12 -12.70
C GLU A 47 9.73 -6.20 -12.46
N THR A 48 10.91 -6.77 -12.25
CA THR A 48 12.15 -6.00 -12.06
C THR A 48 12.49 -5.16 -13.29
N GLU A 49 12.36 -5.73 -14.49
CA GLU A 49 12.63 -5.01 -15.75
C GLU A 49 11.61 -3.90 -15.97
N LYS A 50 10.32 -4.15 -15.68
CA LYS A 50 9.29 -3.11 -15.72
C LYS A 50 9.64 -1.94 -14.77
N LEU A 51 10.01 -2.25 -13.52
CA LEU A 51 10.42 -1.24 -12.54
C LEU A 51 11.68 -0.47 -12.99
N ARG A 52 12.63 -1.16 -13.63
CA ARG A 52 13.86 -0.55 -14.18
C ARG A 52 13.54 0.44 -15.31
N VAL A 53 12.70 0.04 -16.26
CA VAL A 53 12.29 0.91 -17.38
C VAL A 53 11.51 2.12 -16.86
N LEU A 54 10.62 1.94 -15.88
CA LEU A 54 9.92 3.05 -15.22
C LEU A 54 10.90 4.01 -14.52
N ALA A 55 11.91 3.49 -13.82
CA ALA A 55 12.92 4.31 -13.16
C ALA A 55 13.82 5.05 -14.16
N GLU A 56 14.10 4.44 -15.32
CA GLU A 56 14.82 5.09 -16.41
C GLU A 56 13.97 6.19 -17.07
N LEU A 57 12.65 6.01 -17.16
CA LEU A 57 11.72 7.05 -17.63
C LEU A 57 11.63 8.24 -16.66
N ASP A 58 11.75 7.98 -15.36
CA ASP A 58 11.75 9.00 -14.30
C ASP A 58 13.07 9.77 -14.20
N ARG A 59 14.15 9.31 -14.86
CA ARG A 59 15.40 10.07 -14.94
C ARG A 59 15.20 11.30 -15.83
N PRO A 60 15.58 12.49 -15.36
CA PRO A 60 15.46 13.68 -16.19
C PRO A 60 16.43 13.58 -17.39
N ALA A 61 15.93 13.89 -18.58
CA ALA A 61 16.75 13.95 -19.78
C ALA A 61 17.70 15.16 -19.74
N GLY A 62 19.01 14.90 -19.73
CA GLY A 62 20.08 15.94 -19.77
C GLY A 62 20.80 16.17 -18.44
N GLU A 63 21.81 17.05 -18.45
CA GLU A 63 22.52 17.50 -17.24
C GLU A 63 21.63 18.44 -16.42
N VAL A 64 20.74 17.88 -15.61
CA VAL A 64 19.98 18.66 -14.63
C VAL A 64 20.93 19.20 -13.56
N SER A 65 20.81 20.49 -13.28
CA SER A 65 21.56 21.13 -12.20
C SER A 65 21.32 20.41 -10.87
N ARG A 66 22.41 20.09 -10.15
CA ARG A 66 22.40 19.24 -8.96
C ARG A 66 21.39 19.69 -7.90
N TRP A 67 21.23 21.01 -7.69
CA TRP A 67 20.26 21.54 -6.73
C TRP A 67 18.80 21.24 -7.10
N VAL A 68 18.47 21.18 -8.39
CA VAL A 68 17.11 20.84 -8.86
C VAL A 68 16.82 19.35 -8.64
N ALA A 69 17.82 18.51 -8.89
CA ALA A 69 17.73 17.07 -8.63
C ALA A 69 17.55 16.80 -7.12
N ASP A 70 18.36 17.47 -6.29
CA ASP A 70 18.29 17.35 -4.82
C ASP A 70 16.93 17.86 -4.29
N PHE A 71 16.41 18.98 -4.83
CA PHE A 71 15.11 19.51 -4.42
C PHE A 71 13.96 18.59 -4.84
N ARG A 72 14.00 18.01 -6.05
CA ARG A 72 13.02 17.02 -6.51
C ARG A 72 13.03 15.75 -5.66
N GLY A 73 14.21 15.28 -5.24
CA GLY A 73 14.31 14.12 -4.34
C GLY A 73 13.82 14.43 -2.92
N ALA A 74 14.09 15.64 -2.43
CA ALA A 74 13.77 16.05 -1.07
C ALA A 74 12.32 16.55 -0.89
N PHE A 75 11.63 16.98 -1.96
CA PHE A 75 10.35 17.69 -1.87
C PHE A 75 9.32 16.94 -1.01
N ARG A 76 9.21 15.62 -1.17
CA ARG A 76 8.23 14.79 -0.45
C ARG A 76 8.49 14.84 1.05
N TYR A 77 9.74 14.65 1.45
CA TYR A 77 10.14 14.65 2.85
C TYR A 77 10.00 16.03 3.48
N ILE A 78 10.34 17.08 2.73
CA ILE A 78 10.16 18.47 3.17
C ILE A 78 8.67 18.77 3.38
N ALA A 79 7.80 18.37 2.45
CA ALA A 79 6.36 18.59 2.57
C ALA A 79 5.76 17.88 3.80
N ILE A 80 6.16 16.63 4.07
CA ILE A 80 5.71 15.89 5.26
C ILE A 80 6.17 16.59 6.54
N LEU A 81 7.43 17.02 6.59
CA LEU A 81 7.98 17.73 7.75
C LEU A 81 7.21 19.02 8.03
N VAL A 82 6.91 19.80 6.99
CA VAL A 82 6.13 21.05 7.11
C VAL A 82 4.72 20.76 7.63
N ILE A 83 4.03 19.76 7.09
CA ILE A 83 2.69 19.38 7.57
C ILE A 83 2.73 19.01 9.04
N TRP A 84 3.66 18.14 9.46
CA TRP A 84 3.78 17.72 10.85
C TRP A 84 4.14 18.88 11.79
N ALA A 85 5.03 19.78 11.36
CA ALA A 85 5.39 20.97 12.14
C ALA A 85 4.18 21.90 12.35
N VAL A 86 3.38 22.14 11.29
CA VAL A 86 2.18 22.98 11.37
C VAL A 86 1.10 22.31 12.22
N THR A 87 0.85 21.02 12.05
CA THR A 87 -0.10 20.26 12.88
C THR A 87 0.33 20.26 14.34
N ALA A 88 1.61 20.03 14.65
CA ALA A 88 2.13 20.10 16.00
C ALA A 88 1.97 21.49 16.62
N CYS A 89 2.27 22.54 15.85
CA CYS A 89 2.06 23.93 16.29
C CYS A 89 0.59 24.19 16.64
N ALA A 90 -0.34 23.83 15.75
CA ALA A 90 -1.78 24.03 15.96
C ALA A 90 -2.30 23.31 17.22
N VAL A 91 -1.83 22.09 17.47
CA VAL A 91 -2.19 21.31 18.66
C VAL A 91 -1.62 21.94 19.93
N LEU A 92 -0.35 22.36 19.91
CA LEU A 92 0.33 22.92 21.10
C LEU A 92 -0.18 24.31 21.48
N THR A 93 -0.59 25.13 20.50
CA THR A 93 -1.14 26.47 20.76
C THR A 93 -2.62 26.48 21.11
N GLY A 94 -3.29 25.32 21.08
CA GLY A 94 -4.74 25.23 21.30
C GLY A 94 -5.55 25.97 20.22
N ALA A 95 -5.11 25.90 18.96
CA ALA A 95 -5.85 26.51 17.85
C ALA A 95 -7.25 25.91 17.73
N SER A 96 -8.22 26.71 17.24
CA SER A 96 -9.62 26.28 17.14
C SER A 96 -9.77 24.97 16.37
N GLU A 97 -10.68 24.12 16.83
CA GLU A 97 -10.91 22.76 16.27
C GLU A 97 -11.18 22.76 14.77
N LEU A 98 -11.75 23.85 14.23
CA LEU A 98 -11.99 24.04 12.80
C LEU A 98 -10.73 23.89 11.93
N TYR A 99 -9.55 24.23 12.46
CA TYR A 99 -8.27 24.12 11.73
C TYR A 99 -7.47 22.89 12.16
N THR A 100 -7.57 22.51 13.43
CA THR A 100 -6.78 21.42 14.00
C THR A 100 -7.22 20.05 13.48
N LEU A 101 -8.53 19.81 13.30
CA LEU A 101 -9.04 18.53 12.79
C LEU A 101 -8.57 18.22 11.35
N PRO A 102 -8.72 19.13 10.36
CA PRO A 102 -8.19 18.89 9.01
C PRO A 102 -6.67 18.69 8.97
N LEU A 103 -5.91 19.39 9.84
CA LEU A 103 -4.46 19.26 9.93
C LEU A 103 -4.04 17.88 10.47
N ILE A 104 -4.82 17.30 11.39
CA ILE A 104 -4.60 15.94 11.88
C ILE A 104 -4.91 14.92 10.80
N ASP A 105 -6.02 15.08 10.06
CA ASP A 105 -6.37 14.18 8.94
C ASP A 105 -5.31 14.22 7.82
N LEU A 106 -4.83 15.42 7.50
CA LEU A 106 -3.74 15.60 6.54
C LEU A 106 -2.45 14.91 7.03
N SER A 107 -2.14 15.03 8.33
CA SER A 107 -0.98 14.35 8.93
C SER A 107 -1.12 12.83 8.88
N ALA A 108 -2.32 12.27 9.08
CA ALA A 108 -2.56 10.83 8.95
C ALA A 108 -2.37 10.35 7.50
N GLY A 109 -2.79 11.16 6.52
CA GLY A 109 -2.57 10.88 5.09
C GLY A 109 -1.08 10.80 4.69
N THR A 110 -0.19 11.54 5.37
CA THR A 110 1.26 11.49 5.06
C THR A 110 1.89 10.11 5.31
N VAL A 111 1.32 9.28 6.18
CA VAL A 111 1.79 7.91 6.45
C VAL A 111 1.66 7.03 5.20
N SER A 112 0.59 7.21 4.42
CA SER A 112 0.42 6.53 3.13
C SER A 112 1.50 6.93 2.12
N PHE A 113 1.94 8.19 2.13
CA PHE A 113 3.02 8.68 1.29
C PHE A 113 4.41 8.15 1.69
N LEU A 114 4.64 7.93 2.99
CA LEU A 114 5.94 7.44 3.49
C LEU A 114 6.12 5.94 3.24
N PHE A 115 5.06 5.16 3.46
CA PHE A 115 5.11 3.69 3.31
C PHE A 115 4.63 3.20 1.95
N GLY A 116 3.93 4.03 1.18
CA GLY A 116 3.56 3.80 -0.22
C GLY A 116 2.88 2.44 -0.44
N GLU A 117 3.30 1.74 -1.49
CA GLU A 117 2.77 0.44 -1.90
C GLU A 117 2.93 -0.64 -0.82
N ARG A 118 3.90 -0.50 0.09
CA ARG A 118 4.08 -1.45 1.22
C ARG A 118 2.96 -1.36 2.25
N PHE A 119 2.28 -0.21 2.34
CA PHE A 119 1.07 -0.07 3.15
C PHE A 119 -0.10 -0.83 2.52
N TYR A 120 -0.27 -0.70 1.21
CA TYR A 120 -1.38 -1.32 0.47
C TYR A 120 -1.23 -2.84 0.32
N LEU A 121 -0.02 -3.34 0.06
CA LEU A 121 0.27 -4.76 -0.11
C LEU A 121 0.11 -5.59 1.16
N LYS A 122 0.16 -4.96 2.35
CA LYS A 122 -0.13 -5.64 3.63
C LYS A 122 -1.61 -5.58 4.04
N LEU A 123 -2.42 -4.76 3.38
CA LEU A 123 -3.87 -4.66 3.62
C LEU A 123 -4.67 -5.66 2.78
N LYS A 124 -4.17 -6.06 1.61
CA LYS A 124 -4.65 -7.25 0.89
C LYS A 124 -4.05 -8.50 1.52
N GLY A 125 -4.65 -8.95 2.61
CA GLY A 125 -4.63 -10.36 3.00
C GLY A 125 -5.48 -11.18 2.04
#